data_AF-A0A7G9BF77-F1
#
_entry.id   AF-A0A7G9BF77-F1
#
_cell.length_a   1.000
_cell.length_b   1.000
_cell.length_c   1.000
_cell.angle_alpha   90.00
_cell.angle_beta   90.00
_cell.angle_gamma   90.00
#
_symmetry.space_group_name_H-M   'P 1'
#
loop_
_entity.id
_entity.type
_entity.pdbx_description
1 polymer ?
#
loop_
_entity_poly.entity_id
_entity_poly.type
_entity_poly.pdbx_seq_one_letter_code
_entity_poly.pdbx_strand_id
1 'polypeptide(L)'
;MKKYITFKTGFITLLTINMLIIAANYIYVTPPINNTTLPLPEGKTNDVKEIMALEKLSAAGWAAGDGEMLASVYTDRADYVTFNGEWLQSKKEIDLVHQDLFDGVLKGSSIENREVRSIRFITDSVALVHMTGAVKHKGRKRPAKSRASIQTLVALKTAGEWKFTAFHNARISRISLWEGIKMSFN
;
A
#
# COMPACT_ATOMS: atom_id res chain seq x y z
N MET A 1 -40.36 -13.23 45.23
CA MET A 1 -39.79 -14.38 44.48
C MET A 1 -38.55 -13.93 43.70
N LYS A 2 -37.34 -14.34 44.10
CA LYS A 2 -36.12 -14.06 43.32
C LYS A 2 -36.06 -15.06 42.14
N LYS A 3 -36.11 -14.56 40.90
CA LYS A 3 -35.85 -15.39 39.71
C LYS A 3 -34.36 -15.70 39.65
N TYR A 4 -33.97 -16.93 39.94
CA TYR A 4 -32.59 -17.39 39.76
C TYR A 4 -32.30 -17.59 38.27
N ILE A 5 -31.13 -17.14 37.83
CA ILE A 5 -30.64 -17.37 36.46
C ILE A 5 -30.34 -18.87 36.33
N THR A 6 -30.88 -19.52 35.30
CA THR A 6 -30.61 -20.94 35.04
C THR A 6 -29.15 -21.14 34.61
N PHE A 7 -28.57 -22.30 34.89
CA PHE A 7 -27.18 -22.62 34.52
C PHE A 7 -26.87 -22.33 33.04
N LYS A 8 -27.78 -22.72 32.15
CA LYS A 8 -27.67 -22.45 30.69
C LYS A 8 -27.59 -20.95 30.39
N THR A 9 -28.44 -20.14 31.02
CA THR A 9 -28.43 -18.69 30.84
C THR A 9 -27.15 -18.08 31.42
N GLY A 10 -26.70 -18.53 32.60
CA GLY A 10 -25.45 -18.07 33.21
C GLY A 10 -24.22 -18.38 32.35
N PHE A 11 -24.16 -19.58 31.78
CA PHE A 11 -23.06 -20.00 30.89
C PHE A 11 -23.01 -19.19 29.60
N ILE A 12 -24.17 -18.95 28.96
CA ILE A 12 -24.26 -18.10 27.75
C ILE A 12 -23.85 -16.65 28.05
N THR A 13 -24.29 -16.10 29.19
CA THR A 13 -23.89 -14.75 29.60
C THR A 13 -22.38 -14.66 29.82
N LEU A 14 -21.76 -15.64 30.47
CA LEU A 14 -20.31 -15.68 30.68
C LEU A 14 -19.54 -15.73 29.36
N LEU A 15 -19.94 -16.59 28.43
CA LEU A 15 -19.35 -16.65 27.09
C LEU A 15 -19.47 -15.34 26.33
N THR A 16 -20.63 -14.68 26.44
CA THR A 16 -20.90 -13.40 25.79
C THR A 16 -20.01 -12.30 26.36
N ILE A 17 -19.87 -12.22 27.69
CA ILE A 17 -18.98 -11.26 28.36
C ILE A 17 -17.53 -11.51 27.96
N ASN A 18 -17.08 -12.76 27.94
CA ASN A 18 -15.71 -13.10 27.57
C ASN A 18 -15.42 -12.74 26.10
N MET A 19 -16.38 -13.00 25.20
CA MET A 19 -16.28 -12.61 23.79
C MET A 19 -16.26 -11.08 23.61
N LEU A 20 -17.06 -10.34 24.40
CA LEU A 20 -17.02 -8.87 24.43
C LEU A 20 -15.69 -8.32 24.98
N ILE A 21 -15.11 -8.94 26.00
CA ILE A 21 -13.80 -8.57 26.54
C ILE A 21 -12.69 -8.85 25.52
N ILE A 22 -12.71 -9.99 24.84
CA ILE A 22 -11.77 -10.31 23.76
C ILE A 22 -11.92 -9.31 22.62
N ALA A 23 -13.14 -9.02 22.18
CA ALA A 23 -13.40 -8.04 21.13
C ALA A 23 -12.94 -6.63 21.54
N ALA A 24 -13.21 -6.21 22.78
CA ALA A 24 -12.77 -4.92 23.31
C ALA A 24 -11.25 -4.83 23.40
N ASN A 25 -10.58 -5.81 24.02
CA ASN A 25 -9.12 -5.86 24.11
C ASN A 25 -8.48 -5.89 22.72
N TYR A 26 -9.06 -6.62 21.77
CA TYR A 26 -8.55 -6.68 20.40
C TYR A 26 -8.63 -5.33 19.68
N ILE A 27 -9.76 -4.62 19.80
CA ILE A 27 -9.93 -3.26 19.25
C ILE A 27 -8.91 -2.29 19.86
N TYR A 28 -8.60 -2.44 21.15
CA TYR A 28 -7.61 -1.60 21.85
C TYR A 28 -6.15 -1.96 21.52
N VAL A 29 -5.86 -3.20 21.12
CA VAL A 29 -4.48 -3.65 20.85
C VAL A 29 -4.02 -3.33 19.43
N THR A 30 -4.91 -3.23 18.44
CA THR A 30 -4.50 -2.78 17.09
C THR A 30 -4.51 -1.25 17.01
N PRO A 31 -3.36 -0.55 17.05
CA PRO A 31 -3.34 0.90 16.92
C PRO A 31 -3.92 1.33 15.57
N PRO A 32 -4.44 2.57 15.48
CA PRO A 32 -4.84 3.10 14.19
C PRO A 32 -3.65 3.08 13.22
N ILE A 33 -3.95 2.84 11.94
CA ILE A 33 -2.96 2.91 10.88
C ILE A 33 -2.33 4.29 10.89
N ASN A 34 -1.00 4.35 11.01
CA ASN A 34 -0.24 5.59 10.92
C ASN A 34 0.44 5.66 9.55
N ASN A 35 -0.03 6.58 8.71
CA ASN A 35 0.56 6.92 7.41
C ASN A 35 0.69 8.44 7.26
N THR A 36 1.12 9.10 8.34
CA THR A 36 1.25 10.56 8.42
C THR A 36 2.10 11.13 7.28
N THR A 37 1.61 12.22 6.69
CA THR A 37 2.38 13.00 5.72
C THR A 37 3.39 13.89 6.46
N LEU A 38 4.66 13.80 6.07
CA LEU A 38 5.75 14.61 6.58
C LEU A 38 6.02 15.81 5.66
N PRO A 39 6.57 16.92 6.17
CA PRO A 39 7.03 18.03 5.34
C PRO A 39 8.04 17.56 4.30
N LEU A 40 7.99 18.17 3.11
CA LEU A 40 9.00 17.95 2.07
C LEU A 40 10.33 18.56 2.51
N PRO A 41 11.47 17.98 2.11
CA PRO A 41 12.79 18.45 2.52
C PRO A 41 13.09 19.85 1.95
N GLU A 42 13.54 20.76 2.82
CA GLU A 42 13.98 22.09 2.43
C GLU A 42 15.28 22.02 1.62
N GLY A 43 15.50 22.98 0.71
CA GLY A 43 16.73 23.08 -0.09
C GLY A 43 16.90 22.03 -1.22
N LYS A 44 15.95 21.10 -1.40
CA LYS A 44 15.96 20.06 -2.45
C LYS A 44 14.80 20.19 -3.46
N THR A 45 14.30 21.40 -3.67
CA THR A 45 13.06 21.67 -4.42
C THR A 45 13.03 21.06 -5.82
N ASN A 46 14.14 21.08 -6.56
CA ASN A 46 14.19 20.52 -7.91
C ASN A 46 14.19 18.98 -7.88
N ASP A 47 15.02 18.36 -7.05
CA ASP A 47 15.04 16.90 -6.90
C ASP A 47 13.68 16.35 -6.43
N VAL A 48 13.03 17.05 -5.49
CA VAL A 48 11.66 16.73 -5.05
C VAL A 48 10.68 16.77 -6.22
N LYS A 49 10.73 17.82 -7.05
CA LYS A 49 9.86 17.93 -8.24
C LYS A 49 10.11 16.79 -9.23
N GLU A 50 11.37 16.44 -9.48
CA GLU A 50 11.76 15.35 -10.38
C GLU A 50 11.26 14.00 -9.87
N ILE A 51 11.46 13.68 -8.60
CA ILE A 51 10.94 12.46 -7.97
C ILE A 51 9.41 12.41 -8.04
N MET A 52 8.71 13.53 -7.77
CA MET A 52 7.26 13.61 -7.93
C MET A 52 6.79 13.46 -9.38
N ALA A 53 7.61 13.84 -10.36
CA ALA A 53 7.30 13.66 -11.77
C ALA A 53 7.34 12.19 -12.18
N LEU A 54 8.27 11.40 -11.64
CA LEU A 54 8.30 9.94 -11.83
C LEU A 54 6.98 9.30 -11.38
N GLU A 55 6.50 9.67 -10.18
CA GLU A 55 5.24 9.16 -9.65
C GLU A 55 4.05 9.47 -10.56
N LYS A 56 4.00 10.70 -11.10
CA LYS A 56 2.95 11.13 -12.02
C LYS A 56 3.03 10.39 -13.35
N LEU A 57 4.24 10.17 -13.88
CA LEU A 57 4.44 9.45 -15.13
C LEU A 57 4.01 7.98 -14.99
N SER A 58 4.39 7.32 -13.90
CA SER A 58 3.95 5.96 -13.59
C SER A 58 2.44 5.84 -13.45
N ALA A 59 1.79 6.82 -12.78
CA ALA A 59 0.33 6.87 -12.67
C ALA A 59 -0.36 7.06 -14.03
N ALA A 60 0.22 7.89 -14.90
CA ALA A 60 -0.28 8.12 -16.25
C ALA A 60 -0.16 6.86 -17.12
N GLY A 61 0.97 6.16 -17.08
CA GLY A 61 1.15 4.87 -17.75
C GLY A 61 0.11 3.85 -17.30
N TRP A 62 -0.15 3.75 -15.99
CA TRP A 62 -1.23 2.90 -15.47
C TRP A 62 -2.60 3.27 -16.05
N ALA A 63 -2.97 4.56 -16.02
CA ALA A 63 -4.26 5.01 -16.50
C ALA A 63 -4.43 4.83 -18.02
N ALA A 64 -3.32 4.90 -18.77
CA ALA A 64 -3.27 4.61 -20.20
C ALA A 64 -3.29 3.11 -20.51
N GLY A 65 -3.00 2.25 -19.54
CA GLY A 65 -2.80 0.81 -19.75
C GLY A 65 -1.50 0.50 -20.49
N ASP A 66 -0.46 1.30 -20.23
CA ASP A 66 0.84 1.27 -20.90
C ASP A 66 1.91 0.82 -19.91
N GLY A 67 2.32 -0.45 -20.05
CA GLY A 67 3.37 -1.08 -19.23
C GLY A 67 4.73 -0.41 -19.39
N GLU A 68 5.10 -0.03 -20.62
CA GLU A 68 6.39 0.57 -20.93
C GLU A 68 6.51 1.97 -20.31
N MET A 69 5.48 2.81 -20.46
CA MET A 69 5.41 4.13 -19.85
C MET A 69 5.45 4.03 -18.33
N LEU A 70 4.73 3.07 -17.73
CA LEU A 70 4.79 2.81 -16.29
C LEU A 70 6.18 2.39 -15.85
N ALA A 71 6.84 1.50 -16.59
CA ALA A 71 8.15 0.96 -16.27
C ALA A 71 9.29 1.94 -16.56
N SER A 72 9.08 2.94 -17.41
CA SER A 72 10.08 3.93 -17.83
C SER A 72 10.72 4.73 -16.69
N VAL A 73 10.04 4.80 -15.53
CA VAL A 73 10.53 5.49 -14.33
C VAL A 73 11.51 4.66 -13.51
N TYR A 74 11.65 3.37 -13.82
CA TYR A 74 12.52 2.46 -13.09
C TYR A 74 13.91 2.37 -13.74
N THR A 75 14.92 2.03 -12.93
CA THR A 75 16.24 1.62 -13.40
C THR A 75 16.17 0.27 -14.11
N ASP A 76 17.13 -0.03 -15.00
CA ASP A 76 17.14 -1.30 -15.74
C ASP A 76 17.13 -2.52 -14.82
N ARG A 77 17.89 -2.44 -13.71
CA ARG A 77 17.83 -3.36 -12.57
C ARG A 77 17.03 -2.70 -11.45
N ALA A 78 15.81 -3.13 -11.24
CA ALA A 78 14.92 -2.58 -10.22
C ALA A 78 14.24 -3.70 -9.44
N ASP A 79 14.05 -3.50 -8.14
CA ASP A 79 13.37 -4.44 -7.27
C ASP A 79 11.91 -3.98 -7.06
N TYR A 80 10.98 -4.58 -7.79
CA TYR A 80 9.55 -4.27 -7.69
C TYR A 80 8.82 -5.43 -7.00
N VAL A 81 8.41 -5.21 -5.75
CA VAL A 81 7.61 -6.16 -4.98
C VAL A 81 6.15 -5.73 -5.01
N THR A 82 5.32 -6.53 -5.66
CA THR A 82 3.87 -6.32 -5.77
C THR A 82 3.18 -6.55 -4.41
N PHE A 83 1.91 -6.15 -4.31
CA PHE A 83 1.15 -6.31 -3.06
C PHE A 83 0.96 -7.78 -2.63
N ASN A 84 1.14 -8.74 -3.54
CA ASN A 84 1.03 -10.17 -3.30
C ASN A 84 2.40 -10.85 -3.19
N GLY A 85 3.49 -10.08 -3.09
CA GLY A 85 4.84 -10.60 -2.84
C GLY A 85 5.55 -11.14 -4.08
N GLU A 86 5.02 -10.91 -5.29
CA GLU A 86 5.76 -11.18 -6.52
C GLU A 86 6.89 -10.16 -6.66
N TRP A 87 8.09 -10.63 -6.97
CA TRP A 87 9.29 -9.81 -7.08
C TRP A 87 9.77 -9.80 -8.53
N LEU A 88 9.63 -8.64 -9.17
CA LEU A 88 10.12 -8.36 -10.51
C LEU A 88 11.46 -7.64 -10.39
N GLN A 89 12.47 -8.09 -11.14
CA GLN A 89 13.88 -7.73 -10.92
C GLN A 89 14.45 -6.77 -11.99
N SER A 90 13.63 -6.37 -12.95
CA SER A 90 14.05 -5.50 -14.03
C SER A 90 12.92 -4.59 -14.52
N LYS A 91 13.30 -3.46 -15.12
CA LYS A 91 12.37 -2.59 -15.86
C LYS A 91 11.53 -3.39 -16.87
N LYS A 92 12.16 -4.32 -17.59
CA LYS A 92 11.51 -5.14 -18.61
C LYS A 92 10.47 -6.09 -18.01
N GLU A 93 10.74 -6.71 -16.87
CA GLU A 93 9.74 -7.54 -16.18
C GLU A 93 8.57 -6.71 -15.66
N ILE A 94 8.86 -5.51 -15.11
CA ILE A 94 7.82 -4.58 -14.65
C ILE A 94 6.89 -4.21 -15.81
N ASP A 95 7.45 -3.86 -16.97
CA ASP A 95 6.70 -3.59 -18.19
C ASP A 95 5.80 -4.77 -18.58
N LEU A 96 6.40 -5.92 -18.88
CA LEU A 96 5.68 -7.09 -19.40
C LEU A 96 4.54 -7.53 -18.48
N VAL A 97 4.82 -7.64 -17.16
CA VAL A 97 3.80 -8.07 -16.20
C VAL A 97 2.68 -7.04 -16.07
N HIS A 98 2.99 -5.75 -16.07
CA HIS A 98 1.94 -4.73 -16.01
C HIS A 98 1.14 -4.67 -17.31
N GLN A 99 1.77 -4.86 -18.47
CA GLN A 99 1.08 -4.91 -19.74
C GLN A 99 0.08 -6.07 -19.79
N ASP A 100 0.50 -7.29 -19.38
CA ASP A 100 -0.40 -8.44 -19.26
C ASP A 100 -1.59 -8.15 -18.32
N LEU A 101 -1.33 -7.47 -17.20
CA LEU A 101 -2.39 -7.06 -16.28
C LEU A 101 -3.33 -6.01 -16.92
N PHE A 102 -2.80 -5.04 -17.66
CA PHE A 102 -3.56 -3.99 -18.33
C PHE A 102 -4.38 -4.51 -19.51
N ASP A 103 -3.91 -5.56 -20.18
CA ASP A 103 -4.68 -6.26 -21.21
C ASP A 103 -5.75 -7.18 -20.60
N GLY A 104 -5.51 -7.66 -19.38
CA GLY A 104 -6.42 -8.51 -18.60
C GLY A 104 -7.15 -7.80 -17.46
N VAL A 105 -6.86 -8.24 -16.22
CA VAL A 105 -7.68 -7.96 -15.03
C VAL A 105 -7.67 -6.50 -14.57
N LEU A 106 -6.71 -5.70 -15.02
CA LEU A 106 -6.57 -4.27 -14.72
C LEU A 106 -6.98 -3.37 -15.88
N LYS A 107 -7.55 -3.90 -16.96
CA LYS A 107 -7.96 -3.11 -18.12
C LYS A 107 -8.87 -1.94 -17.77
N GLY A 108 -8.42 -0.72 -18.11
CA GLY A 108 -9.11 0.53 -17.84
C GLY A 108 -9.22 0.89 -16.36
N SER A 109 -8.38 0.32 -15.50
CA SER A 109 -8.21 0.75 -14.12
C SER A 109 -7.31 1.98 -14.02
N SER A 110 -7.37 2.67 -12.88
CA SER A 110 -6.49 3.79 -12.56
C SER A 110 -6.05 3.72 -11.10
N ILE A 111 -5.11 4.58 -10.70
CA ILE A 111 -4.72 4.76 -9.31
C ILE A 111 -5.35 6.05 -8.78
N GLU A 112 -6.01 5.95 -7.63
CA GLU A 112 -6.67 7.05 -6.92
C GLU A 112 -6.10 7.20 -5.51
N ASN A 113 -6.44 8.29 -4.83
CA ASN A 113 -5.93 8.63 -3.49
C ASN A 113 -4.40 8.56 -3.43
N ARG A 114 -3.74 8.96 -4.52
CA ARG A 114 -2.29 8.89 -4.70
C ARG A 114 -1.65 10.09 -4.01
N GLU A 115 -0.92 9.84 -2.94
CA GLU A 115 -0.35 10.90 -2.10
C GLU A 115 1.07 10.52 -1.67
N VAL A 116 2.04 11.39 -1.96
CA VAL A 116 3.40 11.27 -1.42
C VAL A 116 3.33 11.66 0.06
N ARG A 117 3.67 10.71 0.94
CA ARG A 117 3.67 10.87 2.39
C ARG A 117 4.99 11.44 2.89
N SER A 118 6.10 11.06 2.29
CA SER A 118 7.41 11.57 2.68
C SER A 118 8.42 11.40 1.56
N ILE A 119 9.39 12.31 1.47
CA ILE A 119 10.63 12.14 0.72
C ILE A 119 11.78 12.43 1.68
N ARG A 120 12.69 11.48 1.85
CA ARG A 120 13.86 11.61 2.71
C ARG A 120 15.11 11.29 1.91
N PHE A 121 15.95 12.29 1.69
CA PHE A 121 17.26 12.10 1.06
C PHE A 121 18.20 11.38 2.03
N ILE A 122 18.75 10.25 1.58
CA ILE A 122 19.79 9.48 2.30
C ILE A 122 21.17 10.03 1.93
N THR A 123 21.33 10.37 0.64
CA THR A 123 22.48 11.06 0.06
C THR A 123 21.97 12.07 -0.98
N ASP A 124 22.87 12.78 -1.66
CA ASP A 124 22.50 13.65 -2.79
C ASP A 124 21.94 12.90 -4.00
N SER A 125 22.16 11.58 -4.07
CA SER A 125 21.76 10.73 -5.19
C SER A 125 20.81 9.60 -4.79
N VAL A 126 20.42 9.49 -3.52
CA VAL A 126 19.52 8.43 -3.03
C VAL A 126 18.44 9.05 -2.15
N ALA A 127 17.17 8.77 -2.45
CA ALA A 127 16.04 9.20 -1.65
C ALA A 127 15.08 8.05 -1.35
N LEU A 128 14.59 8.00 -0.11
CA LEU A 128 13.53 7.11 0.32
C LEU A 128 12.20 7.84 0.20
N VAL A 129 11.24 7.24 -0.49
CA VAL A 129 9.90 7.79 -0.71
C VAL A 129 8.87 6.87 -0.07
N HIS A 130 7.94 7.46 0.67
CA HIS A 130 6.72 6.76 1.08
C HIS A 130 5.54 7.44 0.43
N MET A 131 4.60 6.64 -0.03
CA MET A 131 3.38 7.14 -0.62
C MET A 131 2.23 6.17 -0.41
N THR A 132 1.02 6.66 -0.62
CA THR A 132 -0.18 5.83 -0.62
C THR A 132 -0.87 5.90 -1.98
N GLY A 133 -1.66 4.89 -2.28
CA GLY A 133 -2.53 4.85 -3.45
C GLY A 133 -3.50 3.69 -3.38
N ALA A 134 -4.53 3.72 -4.22
CA ALA A 134 -5.50 2.65 -4.32
C ALA A 134 -5.94 2.43 -5.77
N VAL A 135 -5.94 1.16 -6.21
CA VAL A 135 -6.42 0.79 -7.54
C VAL A 135 -7.94 0.96 -7.61
N LYS A 136 -8.41 1.77 -8.56
CA LYS A 136 -9.81 1.93 -8.95
C LYS A 136 -10.05 1.17 -10.24
N HIS A 137 -10.81 0.08 -10.17
CA HIS A 137 -11.21 -0.67 -11.37
C HIS A 137 -12.15 0.15 -12.27
N LYS A 138 -12.13 -0.18 -13.57
CA LYS A 138 -13.00 0.40 -14.59
C LYS A 138 -14.47 0.42 -14.13
N GLY A 139 -15.16 1.52 -14.38
CA GLY A 139 -16.59 1.69 -14.07
C GLY A 139 -16.92 1.87 -12.60
N ARG A 140 -15.94 1.82 -11.68
CA ARG A 140 -16.15 2.15 -10.26
C ARG A 140 -16.03 3.65 -10.03
N LYS A 141 -16.89 4.20 -9.17
CA LYS A 141 -16.81 5.62 -8.76
C LYS A 141 -15.63 5.91 -7.83
N ARG A 142 -15.19 4.91 -7.05
CA ARG A 142 -14.15 5.03 -6.01
C ARG A 142 -13.38 3.71 -5.90
N PRO A 143 -12.10 3.69 -5.49
CA PRO A 143 -11.40 2.45 -5.19
C PRO A 143 -12.02 1.73 -3.97
N ALA A 144 -11.92 0.40 -3.94
CA ALA A 144 -12.32 -0.38 -2.77
C ALA A 144 -11.32 -0.16 -1.62
N LYS A 145 -11.80 -0.14 -0.36
CA LYS A 145 -10.93 0.05 0.81
C LYS A 145 -9.81 -1.00 0.89
N SER A 146 -10.08 -2.24 0.49
CA SER A 146 -9.10 -3.33 0.44
C SER A 146 -7.99 -3.15 -0.61
N ARG A 147 -8.11 -2.16 -1.50
CA ARG A 147 -7.07 -1.80 -2.48
C ARG A 147 -6.19 -0.65 -2.01
N ALA A 148 -6.52 0.00 -0.89
CA ALA A 148 -5.64 0.99 -0.28
C ALA A 148 -4.30 0.34 0.06
N SER A 149 -3.21 0.98 -0.33
CA SER A 149 -1.87 0.45 -0.17
C SER A 149 -0.89 1.57 0.17
N ILE A 150 0.17 1.22 0.90
CA ILE A 150 1.33 2.06 1.14
C ILE A 150 2.49 1.48 0.35
N GLN A 151 3.26 2.36 -0.28
CA GLN A 151 4.45 2.00 -1.03
C GLN A 151 5.68 2.60 -0.35
N THR A 152 6.76 1.81 -0.29
CA THR A 152 8.11 2.29 -0.02
C THR A 152 8.90 2.20 -1.31
N LEU A 153 9.45 3.33 -1.77
CA LEU A 153 10.28 3.39 -2.97
C LEU A 153 11.67 3.93 -2.63
N VAL A 154 12.66 3.47 -3.39
CA VAL A 154 14.00 4.06 -3.38
C VAL A 154 14.21 4.72 -4.74
N ALA A 155 14.42 6.03 -4.74
CA ALA A 155 14.85 6.77 -5.90
C ALA A 155 16.38 6.87 -5.91
N LEU A 156 16.97 6.66 -7.09
CA LEU A 156 18.40 6.76 -7.36
C LEU A 156 18.61 7.77 -8.49
N LYS A 157 19.55 8.70 -8.29
CA LYS A 157 19.99 9.65 -9.31
C LYS A 157 21.17 9.05 -10.07
N THR A 158 20.97 8.72 -11.34
CA THR A 158 22.00 8.18 -12.24
C THR A 158 22.13 9.08 -13.47
N ALA A 159 23.36 9.45 -13.84
CA ALA A 159 23.61 10.34 -14.99
C ALA A 159 22.81 11.66 -14.95
N GLY A 160 22.54 12.18 -13.74
CA GLY A 160 21.80 13.42 -13.55
C GLY A 160 20.27 13.27 -13.50
N GLU A 161 19.72 12.09 -13.76
CA GLU A 161 18.28 11.83 -13.75
C GLU A 161 17.87 10.92 -12.59
N TRP A 162 16.74 11.22 -11.95
CA TRP A 162 16.13 10.33 -10.97
C TRP A 162 15.38 9.18 -11.64
N LYS A 163 15.51 7.99 -11.08
CA LYS A 163 14.71 6.80 -11.38
C LYS A 163 14.39 6.05 -10.09
N PHE A 164 13.36 5.22 -10.08
CA PHE A 164 13.13 4.28 -8.99
C PHE A 164 13.95 3.02 -9.19
N THR A 165 14.69 2.62 -8.15
CA THR A 165 15.45 1.36 -8.15
C THR A 165 14.80 0.29 -7.28
N ALA A 166 13.93 0.69 -6.35
CA ALA A 166 13.12 -0.26 -5.59
C ALA A 166 11.70 0.28 -5.37
N PHE A 167 10.74 -0.64 -5.31
CA PHE A 167 9.35 -0.42 -5.00
C PHE A 167 8.84 -1.61 -4.19
N HIS A 168 8.23 -1.36 -3.04
CA HIS A 168 7.56 -2.39 -2.26
C HIS A 168 6.17 -1.91 -1.90
N ASN A 169 5.15 -2.71 -2.19
CA ASN A 169 3.76 -2.36 -1.95
C ASN A 169 3.13 -3.24 -0.87
N ALA A 170 2.54 -2.62 0.14
CA ALA A 170 1.80 -3.32 1.19
C ALA A 170 0.35 -2.85 1.24
N ARG A 171 -0.60 -3.78 1.40
CA ARG A 171 -2.00 -3.42 1.59
C ARG A 171 -2.18 -2.73 2.94
N ILE A 172 -2.90 -1.61 2.92
CA ILE A 172 -3.36 -0.93 4.13
C ILE A 172 -4.62 -1.67 4.59
N SER A 173 -4.43 -2.66 5.45
CA SER A 173 -5.50 -3.38 6.14
C SER A 173 -5.29 -3.31 7.64
N ARG A 174 -6.39 -3.37 8.40
CA ARG A 174 -6.32 -3.69 9.83
C ARG A 174 -6.46 -5.18 9.97
N ILE A 175 -5.72 -5.76 10.91
CA ILE A 175 -5.94 -7.14 11.32
C ILE A 175 -7.36 -7.21 11.88
N SER A 176 -8.24 -7.95 11.22
CA SER A 176 -9.59 -8.16 11.68
C SER A 176 -9.61 -9.00 12.96
N LEU A 177 -10.67 -8.91 13.76
CA LEU A 177 -10.83 -9.75 14.96
C LEU A 177 -10.61 -11.24 14.65
N TRP A 178 -11.08 -11.69 13.49
CA TRP A 178 -10.94 -13.09 13.09
C TRP A 178 -9.52 -13.48 12.68
N GLU A 179 -8.77 -12.58 12.04
CA GLU A 179 -7.34 -12.78 11.79
C GLU A 179 -6.55 -12.79 13.09
N GLY A 180 -6.85 -11.88 14.01
CA GLY A 180 -6.25 -11.86 15.34
C GLY A 180 -6.47 -13.15 16.12
N ILE A 181 -7.71 -13.65 16.13
CA ILE A 181 -8.04 -14.93 16.75
C ILE A 181 -7.22 -16.05 16.11
N LYS A 182 -7.17 -16.14 14.78
CA LYS A 182 -6.35 -17.17 14.08
C LYS A 182 -4.86 -17.08 14.43
N MET A 183 -4.31 -15.88 14.56
CA MET A 183 -2.89 -15.68 14.93
C MET A 183 -2.60 -16.11 16.37
N SER A 184 -3.58 -16.07 17.29
CA SER A 184 -3.40 -16.49 18.69
C SER A 184 -3.36 -18.00 18.92
N PHE A 185 -3.71 -18.79 17.90
CA PHE A 185 -3.74 -20.26 17.96
C PHE A 185 -2.58 -20.93 17.22
N ASN A 186 -1.59 -20.15 16.75
CA ASN A 186 -0.36 -20.64 16.15
C ASN A 186 0.86 -20.33 17.03
#